data_AF-A0A2A6FUN6-F1
#
_entry.id   AF-A0A2A6FUN6-F1
#
_cell.length_a   1.000
_cell.length_b   1.000
_cell.length_c   1.000
_cell.angle_alpha   90.00
_cell.angle_beta   90.00
_cell.angle_gamma   90.00
#
_symmetry.space_group_name_H-M   'P 1'
#
loop_
_entity.id
_entity.type
_entity.pdbx_description
1 polymer ?
#
loop_
_entity_poly.entity_id
_entity_poly.type
_entity_poly.pdbx_seq_one_letter_code
_entity_poly.pdbx_strand_id
1 'polypeptide(L)'
;MTANGPPAYQARVFGNDSAKVTMHHSNRVQPQVPLRFTFAVTTLVIVVALAGCATSKEQPAELDIAALIAKTSPFQRDILKKGTVARADYEKAVLAQRECVIAAGAEASELYETGNNELTFDFGATTDTDEQNDAIMLKADTCLTEYRSEVGKVWAFQQLLSPQQRKNLRPEVIACLVSEGVTIKESATITDLYRAVNDEKNIQASRPCISRFAAFFAVAPSRDDNH
;
A
#
# COMPACT_ATOMS: atom_id res chain seq x y z
N MET A 1 -29.37 2.11 25.87
CA MET A 1 -28.52 3.31 25.94
C MET A 1 -27.11 2.81 26.18
N THR A 2 -26.18 2.81 25.24
CA THR A 2 -25.81 3.82 24.26
C THR A 2 -25.43 3.19 22.91
N ALA A 3 -25.78 3.88 21.84
CA ALA A 3 -25.48 3.53 20.45
C ALA A 3 -24.00 3.75 20.14
N ASN A 4 -23.35 2.80 19.49
CA ASN A 4 -22.11 3.03 18.77
C ASN A 4 -22.50 3.22 17.31
N GLY A 5 -22.38 4.46 16.83
CA GLY A 5 -22.62 4.83 15.44
C GLY A 5 -21.56 4.23 14.50
N PRO A 6 -21.83 4.24 13.19
CA PRO A 6 -20.91 3.71 12.19
C PRO A 6 -19.62 4.57 12.10
N PRO A 7 -18.47 3.96 11.76
CA PRO A 7 -17.23 4.71 11.54
C PRO A 7 -17.35 5.63 10.31
N ALA A 8 -16.92 6.87 10.49
CA ALA A 8 -16.90 7.90 9.45
C ALA A 8 -15.96 7.51 8.29
N TYR A 9 -16.54 7.36 7.10
CA TYR A 9 -15.79 7.23 5.85
C TYR A 9 -15.13 8.58 5.52
N GLN A 10 -13.81 8.57 5.32
CA GLN A 10 -13.12 9.71 4.74
C GLN A 10 -13.46 9.80 3.24
N ALA A 11 -14.50 10.56 2.92
CA ALA A 11 -14.67 11.15 1.60
C ALA A 11 -13.49 12.10 1.33
N ARG A 12 -12.66 11.79 0.33
CA ARG A 12 -11.68 12.76 -0.20
C ARG A 12 -12.44 13.81 -1.00
N VAL A 13 -12.87 14.86 -0.33
CA VAL A 13 -13.33 16.10 -0.96
C VAL A 13 -12.11 16.94 -1.33
N PHE A 14 -11.97 17.27 -2.60
CA PHE A 14 -11.05 18.30 -3.07
C PHE A 14 -11.63 19.69 -2.75
N GLY A 15 -10.87 20.55 -2.06
CA GLY A 15 -10.95 22.00 -2.23
C GLY A 15 -11.30 22.88 -1.01
N ASN A 16 -10.30 23.69 -0.62
CA ASN A 16 -10.30 25.03 0.00
C ASN A 16 -10.46 25.25 1.53
N ASP A 17 -9.38 25.86 2.06
CA ASP A 17 -9.28 26.91 3.08
C ASP A 17 -9.95 26.72 4.45
N SER A 18 -9.14 26.39 5.46
CA SER A 18 -8.69 27.38 6.48
C SER A 18 -8.21 26.72 7.78
N ALA A 19 -7.17 27.33 8.35
CA ALA A 19 -6.86 27.43 9.78
C ALA A 19 -6.20 26.23 10.51
N LYS A 20 -4.86 26.34 10.59
CA LYS A 20 -3.98 26.12 11.75
C LYS A 20 -4.66 25.64 13.06
N VAL A 21 -4.15 24.55 13.61
CA VAL A 21 -3.71 24.49 15.03
C VAL A 21 -2.46 23.61 15.15
N THR A 22 -1.35 24.27 15.48
CA THR A 22 -0.09 23.68 15.90
C THR A 22 -0.20 23.26 17.37
N MET A 23 0.20 22.05 17.74
CA MET A 23 0.65 21.78 19.12
C MET A 23 1.91 20.91 19.12
N HIS A 24 3.02 21.58 19.44
CA HIS A 24 4.28 20.99 19.85
C HIS A 24 4.10 20.24 21.17
N HIS A 25 4.68 19.05 21.30
CA HIS A 25 5.15 18.58 22.61
C HIS A 25 6.60 18.10 22.54
N SER A 26 7.34 18.62 23.50
CA SER A 26 8.79 18.75 23.54
C SER A 26 9.43 17.48 24.08
N ASN A 27 10.50 17.05 23.42
CA ASN A 27 11.41 16.00 23.86
C ASN A 27 12.36 16.56 24.93
N ARG A 28 12.53 15.90 26.08
CA ARG A 28 13.73 16.05 26.93
C ARG A 28 13.81 14.91 27.95
N VAL A 29 14.75 13.99 27.73
CA VAL A 29 15.36 13.18 28.79
C VAL A 29 16.81 13.62 28.90
N GLN A 30 17.20 14.05 30.09
CA GLN A 30 18.54 14.54 30.43
C GLN A 30 19.53 13.38 30.75
N PRO A 31 20.84 13.64 30.68
CA PRO A 31 21.90 12.63 30.70
C PRO A 31 22.35 12.28 32.12
N GLN A 32 22.79 11.03 32.33
CA GLN A 32 23.48 10.60 33.56
C GLN A 32 24.99 10.42 33.27
N VAL A 33 25.78 10.93 34.20
CA VAL A 33 27.24 11.17 34.22
C VAL A 33 28.02 9.86 34.51
N PRO A 34 29.31 9.73 34.11
CA PRO A 34 30.00 8.44 34.09
C PRO A 34 30.71 8.10 35.42
N LEU A 35 30.75 6.80 35.76
CA LEU A 35 31.59 6.24 36.82
C LEU A 35 32.83 5.58 36.21
N ARG A 36 33.99 6.09 36.60
CA ARG A 36 35.32 5.54 36.32
C ARG A 36 35.56 4.35 37.26
N PHE A 37 35.95 3.21 36.71
CA PHE A 37 36.65 2.16 37.45
C PHE A 37 37.88 1.73 36.67
N THR A 38 39.00 1.64 37.40
CA THR A 38 40.35 1.42 36.88
C THR A 38 40.81 0.00 37.22
N PHE A 39 41.63 -0.56 36.33
CA PHE A 39 42.53 -1.73 36.46
C PHE A 39 41.92 -3.15 36.50
N ALA A 40 42.16 -3.90 35.42
CA ALA A 40 42.97 -5.13 35.44
C ALA A 40 43.28 -5.57 34.00
N VAL A 41 44.54 -5.45 33.59
CA VAL A 41 45.05 -5.99 32.33
C VAL A 41 45.10 -7.50 32.46
N THR A 42 44.16 -8.20 31.82
CA THR A 42 44.18 -9.64 31.66
C THR A 42 44.14 -9.93 30.16
N THR A 43 45.28 -10.35 29.62
CA THR A 43 45.48 -10.66 28.21
C THR A 43 44.65 -11.88 27.82
N LEU A 44 43.49 -11.65 27.21
CA LEU A 44 42.63 -12.70 26.66
C LEU A 44 42.86 -12.77 25.14
N VAL A 45 43.44 -13.88 24.68
CA VAL A 45 43.54 -14.26 23.27
C VAL A 45 42.13 -14.55 22.77
N ILE A 46 41.51 -13.59 22.07
CA ILE A 46 40.22 -13.80 21.40
C ILE A 46 40.49 -14.17 19.95
N VAL A 47 40.15 -15.40 19.63
CA VAL A 47 40.06 -15.98 18.29
C VAL A 47 39.21 -15.07 17.42
N VAL A 48 39.78 -14.59 16.30
CA VAL A 48 39.04 -13.87 15.26
C VAL A 48 38.11 -14.89 14.58
N ALA A 49 36.95 -15.14 15.18
CA ALA A 49 35.84 -15.72 14.47
C ALA A 49 35.43 -14.70 13.41
N LEU A 50 35.69 -15.02 12.14
CA LEU A 50 35.03 -14.40 11.00
C LEU A 50 33.52 -14.60 11.21
N ALA A 51 32.90 -13.65 11.91
CA ALA A 51 31.47 -13.44 11.86
C ALA A 51 31.20 -13.04 10.41
N GLY A 52 30.98 -14.05 9.56
CA GLY A 52 30.30 -13.84 8.31
C GLY A 52 29.03 -13.08 8.66
N CYS A 53 28.94 -11.84 8.17
CA CYS A 53 27.68 -11.11 8.18
C CYS A 53 26.68 -12.04 7.50
N ALA A 54 25.89 -12.76 8.30
CA ALA A 54 24.58 -13.17 7.90
C ALA A 54 23.81 -11.85 7.75
N THR A 55 24.01 -11.20 6.60
CA THR A 55 23.03 -10.30 6.05
C THR A 55 21.81 -11.18 5.87
N SER A 56 20.96 -11.22 6.90
CA SER A 56 19.57 -11.59 6.74
C SER A 56 19.06 -10.68 5.64
N LYS A 57 19.07 -11.18 4.40
CA LYS A 57 18.30 -10.58 3.32
C LYS A 57 16.89 -10.62 3.85
N GLU A 58 16.40 -9.48 4.30
CA GLU A 58 15.00 -9.27 4.61
C GLU A 58 14.25 -9.45 3.30
N GLN A 59 13.95 -10.71 3.00
CA GLN A 59 13.11 -11.09 1.89
C GLN A 59 11.71 -10.60 2.27
N PRO A 60 11.01 -9.87 1.38
CA PRO A 60 9.64 -9.46 1.64
C PRO A 60 8.85 -10.67 2.13
N ALA A 61 8.11 -10.52 3.23
CA ALA A 61 7.31 -11.60 3.78
C ALA A 61 6.42 -12.19 2.66
N GLU A 62 6.52 -13.50 2.45
CA GLU A 62 5.75 -14.18 1.42
C GLU A 62 4.25 -14.09 1.75
N LEU A 63 3.43 -13.85 0.72
CA LEU A 63 1.99 -13.80 0.86
C LEU A 63 1.45 -15.20 1.14
N ASP A 64 0.75 -15.38 2.27
CA ASP A 64 0.16 -16.67 2.65
C ASP A 64 -1.18 -16.90 1.94
N ILE A 65 -1.11 -17.44 0.72
CA ILE A 65 -2.28 -17.72 -0.11
C ILE A 65 -3.21 -18.75 0.55
N ALA A 66 -2.67 -19.70 1.32
CA ALA A 66 -3.49 -20.70 2.01
C ALA A 66 -4.38 -20.04 3.09
N ALA A 67 -3.83 -19.08 3.84
CA ALA A 67 -4.61 -18.28 4.78
C ALA A 67 -5.69 -17.44 4.07
N LEU A 68 -5.40 -16.88 2.90
CA LEU A 68 -6.39 -16.14 2.10
C LEU A 68 -7.54 -17.05 1.63
N ILE A 69 -7.20 -18.23 1.09
CA ILE A 69 -8.17 -19.25 0.65
C ILE A 69 -9.10 -19.65 1.81
N ALA A 70 -8.59 -19.76 3.04
CA ALA A 70 -9.38 -20.18 4.19
C ALA A 70 -10.52 -19.19 4.51
N LYS A 71 -10.24 -17.88 4.45
CA LYS A 71 -11.15 -16.80 4.87
C LYS A 71 -11.99 -16.16 3.76
N THR A 72 -11.71 -16.48 2.49
CA THR A 72 -12.37 -15.83 1.33
C THR A 72 -13.69 -16.49 0.90
N SER A 73 -14.43 -15.81 0.03
CA SER A 73 -15.69 -16.29 -0.54
C SER A 73 -15.52 -17.54 -1.42
N PRO A 74 -16.58 -18.33 -1.68
CA PRO A 74 -16.50 -19.45 -2.61
C PRO A 74 -16.02 -19.05 -4.01
N PHE A 75 -16.43 -17.87 -4.50
CA PHE A 75 -16.04 -17.35 -5.80
C PHE A 75 -14.52 -17.13 -5.89
N GLN A 76 -13.95 -16.38 -4.94
CA GLN A 76 -12.53 -16.09 -4.92
C GLN A 76 -11.69 -17.33 -4.62
N ARG A 77 -12.21 -18.23 -3.78
CA ARG A 77 -11.54 -19.50 -3.44
C ARG A 77 -11.29 -20.34 -4.69
N ASP A 78 -12.23 -20.36 -5.64
CA ASP A 78 -12.06 -21.11 -6.88
C ASP A 78 -10.91 -20.57 -7.74
N ILE A 79 -10.76 -19.25 -7.81
CA ILE A 79 -9.64 -18.58 -8.49
C ILE A 79 -8.32 -18.88 -7.76
N LEU A 80 -8.29 -18.71 -6.43
CA LEU A 80 -7.05 -18.74 -5.65
C LEU A 80 -6.45 -20.14 -5.46
N LYS A 81 -7.24 -21.23 -5.58
CA LYS A 81 -6.75 -22.62 -5.48
C LYS A 81 -5.59 -22.94 -6.42
N LYS A 82 -5.46 -22.20 -7.53
CA LYS A 82 -4.37 -22.34 -8.50
C LYS A 82 -3.02 -21.84 -7.98
N GLY A 83 -2.98 -21.13 -6.85
CA GLY A 83 -1.78 -20.55 -6.26
C GLY A 83 -1.26 -19.30 -7.00
N THR A 84 -1.71 -19.06 -8.23
CA THR A 84 -1.50 -17.81 -8.95
C THR A 84 -2.79 -17.34 -9.60
N VAL A 85 -2.91 -16.02 -9.80
CA VAL A 85 -4.04 -15.40 -10.48
C VAL A 85 -3.63 -15.06 -11.91
N ALA A 86 -4.27 -15.68 -12.89
CA ALA A 86 -4.14 -15.33 -14.29
C ALA A 86 -4.87 -14.02 -14.61
N ARG A 87 -4.43 -13.28 -15.64
CA ARG A 87 -5.04 -11.99 -16.03
C ARG A 87 -6.54 -12.08 -16.28
N ALA A 88 -7.00 -13.18 -16.89
CA ALA A 88 -8.42 -13.41 -17.16
C ALA A 88 -9.22 -13.70 -15.87
N ASP A 89 -8.63 -14.43 -14.91
CA ASP A 89 -9.27 -14.69 -13.62
C ASP A 89 -9.36 -13.40 -12.77
N TYR A 90 -8.33 -12.55 -12.82
CA TYR A 90 -8.35 -11.22 -12.22
C TYR A 90 -9.45 -10.34 -12.83
N GLU A 91 -9.51 -10.25 -14.17
CA GLU A 91 -10.54 -9.48 -14.86
C GLU A 91 -11.95 -9.95 -14.51
N LYS A 92 -12.15 -11.28 -14.50
CA LYS A 92 -13.40 -11.90 -14.08
C LYS A 92 -13.81 -11.48 -12.67
N ALA A 93 -12.88 -11.39 -11.73
CA ALA A 93 -13.14 -10.93 -10.37
C ALA A 93 -13.54 -9.44 -10.31
N VAL A 94 -12.89 -8.58 -11.09
CA VAL A 94 -13.23 -7.15 -11.16
C VAL A 94 -14.61 -6.95 -11.82
N LEU A 95 -14.91 -7.69 -12.89
CA LEU A 95 -16.21 -7.66 -13.54
C LEU A 95 -17.33 -8.16 -12.61
N ALA A 96 -17.13 -9.27 -11.91
CA ALA A 96 -18.11 -9.79 -10.95
C ALA A 96 -18.36 -8.80 -9.79
N GLN A 97 -17.32 -8.12 -9.30
CA GLN A 97 -17.49 -7.03 -8.34
C GLN A 97 -18.37 -5.91 -8.93
N ARG A 98 -18.07 -5.46 -10.15
CA ARG A 98 -18.82 -4.39 -10.83
C ARG A 98 -20.30 -4.77 -11.02
N GLU A 99 -20.57 -5.98 -11.47
CA GLU A 99 -21.93 -6.49 -11.65
C GLU A 99 -22.69 -6.53 -10.32
N CYS A 100 -22.04 -6.95 -9.23
CA CYS A 100 -22.62 -6.90 -7.89
C CYS A 100 -22.93 -5.47 -7.43
N VAL A 101 -22.02 -4.52 -7.69
CA VAL A 101 -22.23 -3.10 -7.36
C VAL A 101 -23.44 -2.52 -8.10
N ILE A 102 -23.57 -2.86 -9.39
CA ILE A 102 -24.75 -2.47 -10.19
C ILE A 102 -26.03 -3.11 -9.62
N ALA A 103 -25.98 -4.40 -9.29
CA ALA A 103 -27.11 -5.10 -8.68
C ALA A 103 -27.50 -4.56 -7.29
N ALA A 104 -26.56 -3.95 -6.57
CA ALA A 104 -26.82 -3.26 -5.30
C ALA A 104 -27.61 -1.95 -5.47
N GLY A 105 -27.73 -1.45 -6.70
CA GLY A 105 -28.42 -0.20 -7.03
C GLY A 105 -27.49 0.98 -7.33
N ALA A 106 -26.17 0.74 -7.40
CA ALA A 106 -25.20 1.77 -7.75
C ALA A 106 -25.02 1.87 -9.27
N GLU A 107 -24.53 3.01 -9.73
CA GLU A 107 -24.00 3.23 -11.07
C GLU A 107 -22.50 2.96 -11.06
N ALA A 108 -21.99 2.24 -12.06
CA ALA A 108 -20.57 1.93 -12.18
C ALA A 108 -20.01 2.32 -13.55
N SER A 109 -18.85 2.99 -13.56
CA SER A 109 -18.14 3.34 -14.79
C SER A 109 -17.59 2.10 -15.51
N GLU A 110 -17.09 2.27 -16.73
CA GLU A 110 -16.34 1.22 -17.42
C GLU A 110 -15.04 0.88 -16.68
N LEU A 111 -14.51 -0.31 -16.90
CA LEU A 111 -13.22 -0.70 -16.34
C LEU A 111 -12.10 0.14 -16.94
N TYR A 112 -11.15 0.58 -16.11
CA TYR A 112 -9.95 1.29 -16.54
C TYR A 112 -8.72 0.86 -15.75
N GLU A 113 -7.53 1.07 -16.32
CA GLU A 113 -6.26 0.75 -15.67
C GLU A 113 -5.78 1.87 -14.74
N THR A 114 -5.34 1.52 -13.54
CA THR A 114 -4.78 2.47 -12.55
C THR A 114 -3.25 2.44 -12.48
N GLY A 115 -2.62 1.57 -13.27
CA GLY A 115 -1.18 1.29 -13.24
C GLY A 115 -0.87 -0.05 -12.58
N ASN A 116 0.38 -0.51 -12.72
CA ASN A 116 0.84 -1.81 -12.19
C ASN A 116 -0.03 -3.01 -12.68
N ASN A 117 -0.58 -2.90 -13.90
CA ASN A 117 -1.52 -3.88 -14.47
C ASN A 117 -2.79 -4.11 -13.63
N GLU A 118 -3.19 -3.13 -12.82
CA GLU A 118 -4.43 -3.17 -12.04
C GLU A 118 -5.59 -2.55 -12.82
N LEU A 119 -6.75 -3.19 -12.70
CA LEU A 119 -8.02 -2.70 -13.22
C LEU A 119 -8.88 -2.18 -12.06
N THR A 120 -9.64 -1.12 -12.31
CA THR A 120 -10.66 -0.65 -11.39
C THR A 120 -11.86 -0.09 -12.16
N PHE A 121 -12.86 0.33 -11.40
CA PHE A 121 -13.97 1.16 -11.87
C PHE A 121 -14.35 2.12 -10.73
N ASP A 122 -15.02 3.20 -11.10
CA ASP A 122 -15.63 4.13 -10.15
C ASP A 122 -17.10 3.75 -10.01
N PHE A 123 -17.68 3.97 -8.82
CA PHE A 123 -19.10 3.79 -8.61
C PHE A 123 -19.66 4.82 -7.63
N GLY A 124 -20.97 5.04 -7.73
CA GLY A 124 -21.74 5.94 -6.88
C GLY A 124 -23.23 5.67 -7.06
N ALA A 125 -24.09 6.48 -6.46
CA ALA A 125 -25.53 6.39 -6.69
C ALA A 125 -26.14 7.79 -6.77
N THR A 126 -27.16 7.93 -7.61
CA THR A 126 -28.01 9.12 -7.66
C THR A 126 -29.32 8.79 -6.95
N THR A 127 -29.54 9.35 -5.78
CA THR A 127 -30.72 9.10 -4.94
C THR A 127 -31.38 10.40 -4.48
N ASP A 128 -32.64 10.30 -4.05
CA ASP A 128 -33.39 11.45 -3.54
C ASP A 128 -32.99 11.84 -2.11
N THR A 129 -32.45 10.88 -1.34
CA THR A 129 -31.99 11.09 0.05
C THR A 129 -30.64 10.44 0.32
N ASP A 130 -29.94 10.95 1.32
CA ASP A 130 -28.66 10.40 1.80
C ASP A 130 -28.85 9.00 2.39
N GLU A 131 -29.95 8.72 3.09
CA GLU A 131 -30.22 7.39 3.65
C GLU A 131 -30.36 6.31 2.57
N GLN A 132 -30.92 6.67 1.40
CA GLN A 132 -30.99 5.77 0.25
C GLN A 132 -29.60 5.52 -0.33
N ASN A 133 -28.79 6.58 -0.47
CA ASN A 133 -27.42 6.47 -0.95
C ASN A 133 -26.60 5.56 -0.02
N ASP A 134 -26.66 5.80 1.30
CA ASP A 134 -25.95 5.00 2.31
C ASP A 134 -26.35 3.52 2.27
N ALA A 135 -27.64 3.24 2.08
CA ALA A 135 -28.13 1.87 1.96
C ALA A 135 -27.61 1.15 0.70
N ILE A 136 -27.42 1.88 -0.41
CA ILE A 136 -26.82 1.35 -1.64
C ILE A 136 -25.31 1.15 -1.46
N MET A 137 -24.60 2.17 -0.94
CA MET A 137 -23.15 2.11 -0.73
C MET A 137 -22.77 0.97 0.24
N LEU A 138 -23.52 0.80 1.33
CA LEU A 138 -23.28 -0.30 2.27
C LEU A 138 -23.39 -1.68 1.60
N LYS A 139 -24.33 -1.86 0.67
CA LYS A 139 -24.44 -3.10 -0.11
C LYS A 139 -23.30 -3.24 -1.11
N ALA A 140 -22.99 -2.16 -1.84
CA ALA A 140 -21.91 -2.13 -2.83
C ALA A 140 -20.54 -2.47 -2.21
N ASP A 141 -20.27 -2.01 -0.99
CA ASP A 141 -19.02 -2.29 -0.27
C ASP A 141 -18.79 -3.79 -0.03
N THR A 142 -19.86 -4.55 0.20
CA THR A 142 -19.75 -6.02 0.38
C THR A 142 -19.26 -6.74 -0.88
N CYS A 143 -19.49 -6.15 -2.07
CA CYS A 143 -19.09 -6.74 -3.35
C CYS A 143 -17.58 -6.88 -3.49
N LEU A 144 -16.80 -5.95 -2.93
CA LEU A 144 -15.34 -6.05 -2.95
C LEU A 144 -14.89 -7.31 -2.20
N THR A 145 -15.39 -7.50 -0.99
CA THR A 145 -15.05 -8.65 -0.14
C THR A 145 -15.55 -9.95 -0.74
N GLU A 146 -16.69 -9.96 -1.43
CA GLU A 146 -17.22 -11.17 -2.06
C GLU A 146 -16.45 -11.56 -3.33
N TYR A 147 -16.08 -10.61 -4.19
CA TYR A 147 -15.60 -10.95 -5.53
C TYR A 147 -14.13 -10.69 -5.80
N ARG A 148 -13.49 -9.70 -5.16
CA ARG A 148 -12.19 -9.22 -5.62
C ARG A 148 -11.11 -9.10 -4.54
N SER A 149 -11.43 -8.79 -3.29
CA SER A 149 -10.45 -8.37 -2.28
C SER A 149 -9.19 -9.25 -2.22
N GLU A 150 -9.36 -10.55 -2.04
CA GLU A 150 -8.26 -11.50 -1.89
C GLU A 150 -7.60 -11.87 -3.22
N VAL A 151 -8.37 -11.96 -4.31
CA VAL A 151 -7.83 -12.12 -5.68
C VAL A 151 -6.96 -10.92 -6.05
N GLY A 152 -7.38 -9.71 -5.68
CA GLY A 152 -6.65 -8.46 -5.87
C GLY A 152 -5.35 -8.40 -5.09
N LYS A 153 -5.33 -8.87 -3.83
CA LYS A 153 -4.09 -8.97 -3.04
C LYS A 153 -3.07 -9.90 -3.69
N VAL A 154 -3.49 -11.09 -4.12
CA VAL A 154 -2.59 -12.03 -4.82
C VAL A 154 -2.14 -11.46 -6.16
N TRP A 155 -3.03 -10.84 -6.93
CA TRP A 155 -2.67 -10.17 -8.18
C TRP A 155 -1.61 -9.09 -7.94
N ALA A 156 -1.86 -8.13 -7.04
CA ALA A 156 -0.94 -7.04 -6.73
C ALA A 156 0.43 -7.55 -6.27
N PHE A 157 0.45 -8.59 -5.41
CA PHE A 157 1.69 -9.22 -4.95
C PHE A 157 2.51 -9.81 -6.11
N GLN A 158 1.86 -10.48 -7.08
CA GLN A 158 2.53 -11.04 -8.25
C GLN A 158 3.14 -9.96 -9.18
N GLN A 159 2.62 -8.73 -9.15
CA GLN A 159 3.13 -7.63 -9.97
C GLN A 159 4.34 -6.93 -9.32
N LEU A 160 4.69 -7.25 -8.07
CA LEU A 160 5.80 -6.60 -7.38
C LEU A 160 7.13 -6.88 -8.07
N LEU A 161 7.86 -5.81 -8.34
CA LEU A 161 9.24 -5.91 -8.78
C LEU A 161 10.11 -6.50 -7.68
N SER A 162 10.98 -7.43 -8.05
CA SER A 162 12.05 -7.93 -7.20
C SER A 162 12.99 -6.80 -6.76
N PRO A 163 13.73 -6.96 -5.64
CA PRO A 163 14.68 -5.95 -5.17
C PRO A 163 15.70 -5.54 -6.24
N GLN A 164 16.15 -6.51 -7.07
CA GLN A 164 17.11 -6.23 -8.14
C GLN A 164 16.47 -5.46 -9.30
N GLN A 165 15.23 -5.79 -9.70
CA GLN A 165 14.52 -5.03 -10.73
C GLN A 165 14.27 -3.58 -10.27
N ARG A 166 13.85 -3.37 -9.01
CA ARG A 166 13.72 -2.02 -8.45
C ARG A 166 15.06 -1.29 -8.46
N LYS A 167 16.14 -1.93 -8.02
CA LYS A 167 17.49 -1.32 -8.07
C LYS A 167 17.88 -0.89 -9.48
N ASN A 168 17.57 -1.70 -10.49
CA ASN A 168 17.89 -1.42 -11.90
C ASN A 168 17.05 -0.27 -12.47
N LEU A 169 15.77 -0.17 -12.11
CA LEU A 169 14.88 0.91 -12.57
C LEU A 169 15.09 2.24 -11.83
N ARG A 170 15.70 2.22 -10.66
CA ARG A 170 15.87 3.40 -9.80
C ARG A 170 16.49 4.62 -10.52
N PRO A 171 17.54 4.50 -11.36
CA PRO A 171 18.09 5.65 -12.06
C PRO A 171 17.10 6.32 -13.01
N GLU A 172 16.27 5.53 -13.71
CA GLU A 172 15.23 6.05 -14.62
C GLU A 172 14.12 6.77 -13.85
N VAL A 173 13.74 6.24 -12.68
CA VAL A 173 12.77 6.88 -11.79
C VAL A 173 13.32 8.21 -11.27
N ILE A 174 14.58 8.26 -10.84
CA ILE A 174 15.24 9.50 -10.42
C ILE A 174 15.26 10.52 -11.56
N ALA A 175 15.66 10.09 -12.76
CA ALA A 175 15.72 10.97 -13.93
C ALA A 175 14.35 11.57 -14.26
N CYS A 176 13.28 10.77 -14.20
CA CYS A 176 11.93 11.26 -14.38
C CYS A 176 11.54 12.30 -13.31
N LEU A 177 11.77 11.97 -12.03
CA LEU A 177 11.41 12.87 -10.94
C LEU A 177 12.16 14.22 -11.04
N VAL A 178 13.44 14.19 -11.38
CA VAL A 178 14.24 15.40 -11.61
C VAL A 178 13.73 16.18 -12.83
N SER A 179 13.33 15.53 -13.93
CA SER A 179 12.78 16.24 -15.09
C SER A 179 11.45 16.93 -14.80
N GLU A 180 10.66 16.38 -13.87
CA GLU A 180 9.42 17.01 -13.38
C GLU A 180 9.66 18.07 -12.28
N GLY A 181 10.93 18.39 -11.97
CA GLY A 181 11.29 19.44 -11.02
C GLY A 181 11.43 18.98 -9.56
N VAL A 182 11.44 17.68 -9.29
CA VAL A 182 11.66 17.13 -7.95
C VAL A 182 13.16 17.05 -7.66
N THR A 183 13.62 17.78 -6.64
CA THR A 183 15.04 17.78 -6.24
C THR A 183 15.43 16.48 -5.54
N ILE A 184 16.13 15.59 -6.24
CA ILE A 184 16.61 14.29 -5.74
C ILE A 184 18.06 14.07 -6.15
N LYS A 185 18.87 13.50 -5.25
CA LYS A 185 20.25 13.10 -5.54
C LYS A 185 20.29 11.82 -6.38
N GLU A 186 21.25 11.69 -7.29
CA GLU A 186 21.44 10.44 -8.07
C GLU A 186 21.69 9.20 -7.20
N SER A 187 22.31 9.39 -6.03
CA SER A 187 22.57 8.34 -5.05
C SER A 187 21.38 8.06 -4.12
N ALA A 188 20.22 8.66 -4.34
CA ALA A 188 19.02 8.48 -3.52
C ALA A 188 18.64 7.00 -3.39
N THR A 189 18.30 6.61 -2.16
CA THR A 189 17.80 5.28 -1.87
C THR A 189 16.33 5.15 -2.25
N ILE A 190 15.79 3.91 -2.29
CA ILE A 190 14.36 3.68 -2.52
C ILE A 190 13.51 4.44 -1.47
N THR A 191 13.94 4.41 -0.20
CA THR A 191 13.28 5.15 0.89
C THR A 191 13.27 6.66 0.66
N ASP A 192 14.35 7.21 0.08
CA ASP A 192 14.40 8.64 -0.26
C ASP A 192 13.42 8.98 -1.38
N LEU A 193 13.25 8.09 -2.36
CA LEU A 193 12.26 8.27 -3.42
C LEU A 193 10.83 8.23 -2.86
N TYR A 194 10.51 7.25 -2.01
CA TYR A 194 9.21 7.20 -1.34
C TYR A 194 8.94 8.45 -0.51
N ARG A 195 9.94 8.96 0.22
CA ARG A 195 9.81 10.23 0.95
C ARG A 195 9.59 11.40 0.01
N ALA A 196 10.33 11.46 -1.09
CA ALA A 196 10.26 12.56 -2.04
C ALA A 196 8.90 12.64 -2.73
N VAL A 197 8.31 11.51 -3.14
CA VAL A 197 7.00 11.50 -3.83
C VAL A 197 5.81 11.72 -2.89
N ASN A 198 5.97 11.46 -1.59
CA ASN A 198 4.95 11.73 -0.57
C ASN A 198 5.11 13.10 0.10
N ASP A 199 6.15 13.87 -0.24
CA ASP A 199 6.32 15.25 0.22
C ASP A 199 5.28 16.14 -0.47
N GLU A 200 4.51 16.90 0.31
CA GLU A 200 3.40 17.75 -0.17
C GLU A 200 3.81 18.65 -1.34
N LYS A 201 5.03 19.20 -1.30
CA LYS A 201 5.54 20.10 -2.34
C LYS A 201 5.78 19.40 -3.69
N ASN A 202 5.93 18.07 -3.66
CA ASN A 202 6.28 17.24 -4.81
C ASN A 202 5.11 16.40 -5.31
N ILE A 203 3.97 16.35 -4.61
CA ILE A 203 2.84 15.45 -4.96
C ILE A 203 2.40 15.69 -6.41
N GLN A 204 2.19 16.94 -6.82
CA GLN A 204 1.73 17.22 -8.18
C GLN A 204 2.80 16.95 -9.23
N ALA A 205 4.03 17.39 -8.97
CA ALA A 205 5.17 17.18 -9.87
C ALA A 205 5.50 15.69 -10.06
N SER A 206 5.35 14.87 -9.02
CA SER A 206 5.72 13.44 -9.09
C SER A 206 4.68 12.55 -9.78
N ARG A 207 3.43 13.01 -9.94
CA ARG A 207 2.31 12.21 -10.50
C ARG A 207 2.63 11.54 -11.84
N PRO A 208 3.19 12.22 -12.86
CA PRO A 208 3.50 11.59 -14.15
C PRO A 208 4.50 10.44 -13.99
N CYS A 209 5.52 10.62 -13.15
CA CYS A 209 6.52 9.60 -12.89
C CYS A 209 5.98 8.43 -12.08
N ILE A 210 5.14 8.68 -11.07
CA ILE A 210 4.48 7.60 -10.31
C ILE A 210 3.60 6.76 -11.24
N SER A 211 2.83 7.41 -12.12
CA SER A 211 1.98 6.71 -13.09
C SER A 211 2.81 5.86 -14.06
N ARG A 212 3.87 6.45 -14.64
CA ARG A 212 4.78 5.74 -15.55
C ARG A 212 5.50 4.56 -14.89
N PHE A 213 5.88 4.71 -13.63
CA PHE A 213 6.65 3.71 -12.87
C PHE A 213 5.82 3.10 -11.73
N ALA A 214 4.52 2.85 -11.94
CA ALA A 214 3.62 2.38 -10.89
C ALA A 214 4.14 1.12 -10.15
N ALA A 215 4.70 0.15 -10.88
CA ALA A 215 5.27 -1.07 -10.31
C ALA A 215 6.49 -0.82 -9.40
N PHE A 216 7.21 0.29 -9.60
CA PHE A 216 8.33 0.69 -8.73
C PHE A 216 7.84 1.14 -7.36
N PHE A 217 6.73 1.86 -7.33
CA PHE A 217 6.13 2.41 -6.12
C PHE A 217 5.12 1.47 -5.46
N ALA A 218 4.66 0.42 -6.14
CA ALA A 218 3.80 -0.61 -5.57
C ALA A 218 4.39 -1.18 -4.27
N VAL A 219 3.55 -1.34 -3.25
CA VAL A 219 3.91 -1.91 -1.95
C VAL A 219 3.20 -3.24 -1.81
N ALA A 220 3.84 -4.21 -1.16
CA ALA A 220 3.17 -5.47 -0.85
C ALA A 220 1.93 -5.19 0.02
N PRO A 221 0.79 -5.87 -0.25
CA PRO A 221 -0.34 -5.85 0.67
C PRO A 221 0.14 -6.21 2.07
N SER A 222 -0.23 -5.42 3.08
CA SER A 222 0.22 -5.69 4.44
C SER A 222 -0.48 -6.95 4.96
N ARG A 223 0.16 -7.67 5.90
CA ARG A 223 -0.49 -8.83 6.56
C ARG A 223 -1.74 -8.43 7.36
N ASP A 224 -1.88 -7.14 7.69
CA ASP A 224 -2.85 -6.61 8.64
C ASP A 224 -3.95 -5.77 7.98
N ASP A 225 -4.09 -5.79 6.66
CA ASP A 225 -5.17 -5.09 5.93
C ASP A 225 -6.53 -5.83 6.08
N ASN A 226 -6.90 -6.18 7.33
CA ASN A 226 -8.25 -6.54 7.76
C ASN A 226 -8.88 -5.27 8.37
N HIS A 227 -9.43 -4.42 7.52
CA HIS A 227 -10.39 -3.39 7.92
C HIS A 227 -11.78 -3.80 7.44
#